data_AF-A0A6N0BP02-F1
#
_entry.id   AF-A0A6N0BP02-F1
#
_cell.length_a   1.000
_cell.length_b   1.000
_cell.length_c   1.000
_cell.angle_alpha   90.00
_cell.angle_beta   90.00
_cell.angle_gamma   90.00
#
_symmetry.space_group_name_H-M   'P 1'
#
loop_
_entity.id
_entity.type
_entity.pdbx_description
1 polymer ?
#
loop_
_entity_poly.entity_id
_entity_poly.type
_entity_poly.pdbx_seq_one_letter_code
_entity_poly.pdbx_strand_id
1 'polypeptide(L)'
;MDADMLDEQMLKAHFDAASQPAMGEALELFSFLGKLPDAFVASQQREAKRLQKLGRDKDPRLEALKVSVEEAERLRSTARWGQARFERAVAALTEEDAVFHGFISDADLRFQKGYTVRLVDDGDADGKSELSATTEADGYFSITLKVKTEKKAGGFPSREDASAVLGAGLSELFGISGAAAAAQPSSSDRKSREVYAELFDPSGQRFHQDPVPIDLEGGSVYREYVVNGDAAGSSSQRYAGNPETRELHDTQKLTKRCNFSTINPDTLVHFDTTAGAQKAGYDLCAHCFGKAKSKPKR
;
A
#
# COMPACT_ATOMS: atom_id res chain seq x y z
N MET A 1 -3.29 2.81 -49.08
CA MET A 1 -3.90 2.99 -47.75
C MET A 1 -4.74 1.76 -47.54
N ASP A 2 -4.27 0.88 -46.67
CA ASP A 2 -4.91 -0.42 -46.44
C ASP A 2 -6.21 -0.21 -45.66
N ALA A 3 -7.26 -0.93 -46.06
CA ALA A 3 -8.57 -0.84 -45.43
C ALA A 3 -8.50 -1.20 -43.94
N ASP A 4 -7.62 -2.13 -43.57
CA ASP A 4 -7.39 -2.56 -42.19
C ASP A 4 -6.90 -1.42 -41.29
N MET A 5 -6.07 -0.51 -41.80
CA MET A 5 -5.63 0.68 -41.06
C MET A 5 -6.76 1.66 -40.75
N LEU A 6 -7.77 1.72 -41.61
CA LEU A 6 -8.90 2.64 -41.50
C LEU A 6 -9.93 2.12 -40.48
N ASP A 7 -10.21 0.82 -40.51
CA ASP A 7 -11.08 0.17 -39.53
C ASP A 7 -10.49 0.20 -38.13
N GLU A 8 -9.16 0.01 -38.00
CA GLU A 8 -8.47 0.11 -36.71
C GLU A 8 -8.50 1.54 -36.14
N GLN A 9 -8.35 2.56 -37.00
CA GLN A 9 -8.50 3.96 -36.59
C GLN A 9 -9.93 4.32 -36.17
N MET A 10 -10.95 3.76 -36.83
CA MET A 10 -12.34 4.02 -36.47
C MET A 10 -12.74 3.31 -35.16
N LEU A 11 -12.33 2.04 -34.96
CA LEU A 11 -12.51 1.33 -33.69
C LEU A 11 -11.79 2.05 -32.55
N LYS A 12 -10.59 2.58 -32.79
CA LYS A 12 -9.85 3.41 -31.83
C LYS A 12 -10.64 4.65 -31.43
N ALA A 13 -11.08 5.44 -32.40
CA ALA A 13 -11.82 6.67 -32.14
C ALA A 13 -13.13 6.41 -31.39
N HIS A 14 -13.83 5.31 -31.70
CA HIS A 14 -15.07 4.94 -31.01
C HIS A 14 -14.86 4.50 -29.57
N PHE A 15 -13.82 3.70 -29.29
CA PHE A 15 -13.53 3.30 -27.91
C PHE A 15 -13.01 4.48 -27.09
N ASP A 16 -12.15 5.33 -27.66
CA ASP A 16 -11.62 6.53 -26.98
C ASP A 16 -12.76 7.54 -26.70
N ALA A 17 -13.72 7.67 -27.62
CA ALA A 17 -14.91 8.48 -27.42
C ALA A 17 -15.90 7.88 -26.39
N ALA A 18 -15.88 6.56 -26.18
CA ALA A 18 -16.77 5.88 -25.22
C ALA A 18 -16.15 5.73 -23.82
N SER A 19 -14.82 5.61 -23.70
CA SER A 19 -14.12 5.45 -22.43
C SER A 19 -14.06 6.75 -21.62
N GLN A 20 -13.91 7.89 -22.29
CA GLN A 20 -13.89 9.21 -21.65
C GLN A 20 -15.19 9.54 -20.88
N PRO A 21 -16.40 9.41 -21.46
CA PRO A 21 -17.63 9.68 -20.73
C PRO A 21 -17.86 8.68 -19.59
N ALA A 22 -17.54 7.39 -19.78
CA ALA A 22 -17.68 6.39 -18.72
C ALA A 22 -16.73 6.64 -17.53
N MET A 23 -15.50 7.09 -17.79
CA MET A 23 -14.58 7.51 -16.72
C MET A 23 -15.04 8.79 -16.02
N GLY A 24 -15.61 9.75 -16.76
CA GLY A 24 -16.21 10.95 -16.18
C GLY A 24 -17.36 10.62 -15.22
N GLU A 25 -18.28 9.74 -15.63
CA GLU A 25 -19.39 9.29 -14.78
C GLU A 25 -18.90 8.51 -13.56
N ALA A 26 -17.86 7.68 -13.70
CA ALA A 26 -17.25 6.99 -12.57
C ALA A 26 -16.64 7.97 -11.56
N LEU A 27 -15.92 9.00 -12.03
CA LEU A 27 -15.38 10.07 -11.18
C LEU A 27 -16.49 10.82 -10.43
N GLU A 28 -17.59 11.15 -11.11
CA GLU A 28 -18.74 11.81 -10.49
C GLU A 28 -19.40 10.93 -9.43
N LEU A 29 -19.57 9.63 -9.72
CA LEU A 29 -20.10 8.67 -8.77
C LEU A 29 -19.19 8.54 -7.54
N PHE A 30 -17.87 8.43 -7.72
CA PHE A 30 -16.92 8.42 -6.61
C PHE A 30 -16.96 9.72 -5.79
N SER A 31 -17.03 10.87 -6.46
CA SER A 31 -17.18 12.17 -5.79
C SER A 31 -18.48 12.23 -4.96
N PHE A 32 -19.57 11.67 -5.48
CA PHE A 32 -20.84 11.58 -4.77
C PHE A 32 -20.74 10.63 -3.57
N LEU A 33 -20.20 9.43 -3.75
CA LEU A 33 -20.02 8.44 -2.69
C LEU A 33 -19.10 8.97 -1.58
N GLY A 34 -18.08 9.75 -1.92
CA GLY A 34 -17.20 10.42 -0.96
C GLY A 34 -17.92 11.43 -0.05
N LYS A 35 -19.05 11.99 -0.48
CA LYS A 35 -19.85 12.97 0.31
C LYS A 35 -20.82 12.30 1.30
N LEU A 36 -21.21 11.04 1.06
CA LEU A 36 -22.20 10.36 1.91
C LEU A 36 -21.73 10.18 3.37
N PRO A 37 -20.47 9.77 3.65
CA PRO A 37 -19.95 9.68 5.02
C PRO A 37 -19.99 11.02 5.75
N ASP A 38 -19.67 12.13 5.08
CA ASP A 38 -19.68 13.47 5.68
C ASP A 38 -21.11 13.89 6.07
N ALA A 39 -22.10 13.66 5.20
CA ALA A 39 -23.49 13.94 5.50
C ALA A 39 -24.01 13.08 6.68
N PHE A 40 -23.64 11.80 6.71
CA PHE A 40 -23.99 10.88 7.79
C PHE A 40 -23.36 11.29 9.13
N VAL A 41 -22.05 11.53 9.18
CA VAL A 41 -21.33 12.02 10.38
C VAL A 41 -21.98 13.28 10.91
N ALA A 42 -22.24 14.26 10.04
CA ALA A 42 -22.88 15.51 10.43
C ALA A 42 -24.29 15.29 11.02
N SER A 43 -25.04 14.32 10.50
CA SER A 43 -26.35 13.93 11.03
C SER A 43 -26.26 13.33 12.43
N GLN A 44 -25.38 12.33 12.63
CA GLN A 44 -25.20 11.68 13.93
C GLN A 44 -24.70 12.66 15.00
N GLN A 45 -23.77 13.55 14.64
CA GLN A 45 -23.28 14.60 15.54
C GLN A 45 -24.37 15.60 15.95
N ARG A 46 -25.29 15.96 15.04
CA ARG A 46 -26.44 16.83 15.38
C ARG A 46 -27.36 16.15 16.38
N GLU A 47 -27.64 14.86 16.18
CA GLU A 47 -28.51 14.09 17.08
C GLU A 47 -27.86 13.92 18.47
N ALA A 48 -26.56 13.62 18.52
CA ALA A 48 -25.83 13.54 19.77
C ALA A 48 -25.88 14.86 20.55
N LYS A 49 -25.64 15.99 19.87
CA LYS A 49 -25.78 17.34 20.46
C LYS A 49 -27.20 17.62 20.94
N ARG A 50 -28.23 17.16 20.22
CA ARG A 50 -29.63 17.33 20.61
C ARG A 50 -29.93 16.58 21.91
N LEU A 51 -29.49 15.34 22.04
CA LEU A 51 -29.69 14.53 23.25
C LEU A 51 -28.97 15.14 24.46
N GLN A 52 -27.73 15.61 24.29
CA GLN A 52 -26.99 16.32 25.34
C GLN A 52 -27.72 17.58 25.82
N LYS A 53 -28.24 18.40 24.88
CA LYS A 53 -29.03 19.60 25.23
C LYS A 53 -30.32 19.31 26.01
N LEU A 54 -30.86 18.11 25.86
CA LEU A 54 -32.05 17.65 26.60
C LEU A 54 -31.70 17.10 28.00
N GLY A 55 -30.44 17.20 28.44
CA GLY A 55 -29.98 16.65 29.72
C GLY A 55 -29.95 15.13 29.76
N ARG A 56 -29.90 14.48 28.59
CA ARG A 56 -29.94 13.02 28.44
C ARG A 56 -28.55 12.41 28.35
N ASP A 57 -27.62 12.89 29.19
CA ASP A 57 -26.20 12.49 29.13
C ASP A 57 -25.94 11.01 29.42
N LYS A 58 -26.92 10.31 30.01
CA LYS A 58 -26.87 8.87 30.31
C LYS A 58 -27.73 8.03 29.36
N ASP A 59 -28.29 8.62 28.29
CA ASP A 59 -29.09 7.88 27.31
C ASP A 59 -28.16 6.92 26.53
N PRO A 60 -28.43 5.61 26.50
CA PRO A 60 -27.58 4.64 25.79
C PRO A 60 -27.46 4.94 24.29
N ARG A 61 -28.38 5.73 23.73
CA ARG A 61 -28.29 6.21 22.34
C ARG A 61 -27.08 7.12 22.13
N LEU A 62 -26.63 7.87 23.13
CA LEU A 62 -25.45 8.72 22.98
C LEU A 62 -24.18 7.91 22.70
N GLU A 63 -24.00 6.79 23.40
CA GLU A 63 -22.86 5.91 23.15
C GLU A 63 -22.95 5.24 21.78
N ALA A 64 -24.15 4.79 21.38
CA ALA A 64 -24.37 4.25 20.03
C ALA A 64 -24.06 5.28 18.93
N LEU A 65 -24.45 6.56 19.13
CA LEU A 65 -24.15 7.64 18.19
C LEU A 65 -22.64 7.92 18.09
N LYS A 66 -21.90 7.88 19.20
CA LYS A 66 -20.44 8.06 19.19
C LYS A 66 -19.75 6.95 18.40
N VAL A 67 -20.11 5.69 18.65
CA VAL A 67 -19.58 4.54 17.91
C VAL A 67 -19.90 4.68 16.41
N SER A 68 -21.13 5.08 16.08
CA SER A 68 -21.53 5.29 14.69
C SER A 68 -20.77 6.44 14.00
N VAL A 69 -20.44 7.52 14.73
CA VAL A 69 -19.59 8.60 14.21
C VAL A 69 -18.17 8.09 13.95
N GLU A 70 -17.57 7.35 14.89
CA GLU A 70 -16.23 6.78 14.71
C GLU A 70 -16.16 5.84 13.49
N GLU A 71 -17.16 4.97 13.32
CA GLU A 71 -17.24 4.06 12.18
C GLU A 71 -17.40 4.83 10.85
N ALA A 72 -18.25 5.84 10.82
CA ALA A 72 -18.44 6.67 9.63
C ALA A 72 -17.21 7.52 9.29
N GLU A 73 -16.42 7.95 10.28
CA GLU A 73 -15.14 8.62 10.06
C GLU A 73 -14.07 7.68 9.48
N ARG A 74 -14.09 6.39 9.87
CA ARG A 74 -13.26 5.36 9.22
C ARG A 74 -13.66 5.19 7.77
N LEU A 75 -14.96 4.98 7.49
CA LEU A 75 -15.49 4.87 6.13
C LEU A 75 -15.16 6.09 5.26
N ARG A 76 -15.27 7.30 5.82
CA ARG A 76 -14.87 8.53 5.14
C ARG A 76 -13.39 8.51 4.74
N SER A 77 -12.52 8.08 5.65
CA SER A 77 -11.08 8.04 5.40
C SER A 77 -10.75 7.03 4.30
N THR A 78 -11.34 5.84 4.37
CA THR A 78 -11.22 4.81 3.33
C THR A 78 -11.74 5.29 1.97
N ALA A 79 -12.90 5.96 1.93
CA ALA A 79 -13.45 6.50 0.69
C ALA A 79 -12.53 7.55 0.05
N ARG A 80 -11.94 8.43 0.86
CA ARG A 80 -10.96 9.43 0.38
C ARG A 80 -9.70 8.77 -0.17
N TRP A 81 -9.22 7.71 0.48
CA TRP A 81 -8.07 6.95 -0.03
C TRP A 81 -8.40 6.25 -1.34
N GLY A 82 -9.59 5.63 -1.45
CA GLY A 82 -10.06 5.03 -2.69
C GLY A 82 -10.16 6.04 -3.84
N GLN A 83 -10.65 7.25 -3.57
CA GLN A 83 -10.68 8.34 -4.55
C GLN A 83 -9.27 8.72 -5.01
N ALA A 84 -8.32 8.93 -4.09
CA ALA A 84 -6.94 9.27 -4.44
C ALA A 84 -6.28 8.17 -5.29
N ARG A 85 -6.53 6.89 -4.98
CA ARG A 85 -6.05 5.75 -5.79
C ARG A 85 -6.59 5.80 -7.21
N PHE A 86 -7.90 6.02 -7.34
CA PHE A 86 -8.54 6.09 -8.64
C PHE A 86 -8.02 7.26 -9.47
N GLU A 87 -7.89 8.46 -8.89
CA GLU A 87 -7.36 9.65 -9.57
C GLU A 87 -5.93 9.42 -10.08
N ARG A 88 -5.05 8.82 -9.27
CA ARG A 88 -3.68 8.48 -9.68
C ARG A 88 -3.61 7.39 -10.74
N ALA A 89 -4.45 6.36 -10.63
CA ALA A 89 -4.53 5.30 -11.64
C ALA A 89 -4.98 5.86 -12.99
N VAL A 90 -6.00 6.71 -13.01
CA VAL A 90 -6.44 7.40 -14.23
C VAL A 90 -5.34 8.30 -14.79
N ALA A 91 -4.66 9.08 -13.94
CA ALA A 91 -3.55 9.93 -14.38
C ALA A 91 -2.43 9.12 -15.06
N ALA A 92 -2.00 8.00 -14.45
CA ALA A 92 -0.97 7.12 -15.00
C ALA A 92 -1.37 6.47 -16.33
N LEU A 93 -2.67 6.17 -16.53
CA LEU A 93 -3.19 5.65 -17.81
C LEU A 93 -3.19 6.69 -18.93
N THR A 94 -3.14 7.98 -18.59
CA THR A 94 -3.09 9.08 -19.57
C THR A 94 -1.66 9.54 -19.88
N GLU A 95 -0.66 9.03 -19.18
CA GLU A 95 0.74 9.33 -19.47
C GLU A 95 1.17 8.67 -20.80
N GLU A 96 1.96 9.39 -21.60
CA GLU A 96 2.44 8.87 -22.89
C GLU A 96 3.50 7.78 -22.72
N ASP A 97 4.28 7.86 -21.63
CA ASP A 97 5.32 6.91 -21.30
C ASP A 97 4.75 5.75 -20.44
N ALA A 98 5.31 4.55 -20.62
CA ALA A 98 5.04 3.46 -19.72
C ALA A 98 5.54 3.80 -18.30
N VAL A 99 4.72 3.54 -17.29
CA VAL A 99 5.06 3.82 -15.89
C VAL A 99 4.88 2.59 -15.00
N PHE A 100 5.85 2.36 -14.11
CA PHE A 100 5.67 1.49 -12.98
C PHE A 100 5.24 2.31 -11.77
N HIS A 101 4.02 2.12 -11.31
CA HIS A 101 3.41 2.98 -10.32
C HIS A 101 2.55 2.19 -9.35
N GLY A 102 2.19 2.82 -8.23
CA GLY A 102 1.48 2.11 -7.19
C GLY A 102 1.39 2.85 -5.88
N PHE A 103 0.95 2.13 -4.86
CA PHE A 103 0.81 2.65 -3.51
C PHE A 103 1.54 1.77 -2.49
N ILE A 104 2.09 2.42 -1.47
CA ILE A 104 2.53 1.74 -0.24
C ILE A 104 1.59 2.14 0.90
N SER A 105 0.97 1.16 1.54
CA SER A 105 0.04 1.35 2.64
C SER A 105 0.31 0.40 3.79
N ASP A 106 -0.16 0.71 4.99
CA ASP A 106 -0.11 -0.23 6.11
C ASP A 106 -1.27 -1.24 6.09
N ALA A 107 -1.33 -2.12 7.08
CA ALA A 107 -2.42 -3.09 7.24
C ALA A 107 -3.81 -2.44 7.42
N ASP A 108 -3.87 -1.18 7.86
CA ASP A 108 -5.10 -0.38 7.96
C ASP A 108 -5.38 0.40 6.65
N LEU A 109 -4.63 0.10 5.58
CA LEU A 109 -4.65 0.78 4.28
C LEU A 109 -4.28 2.28 4.34
N ARG A 110 -3.61 2.72 5.41
CA ARG A 110 -3.12 4.09 5.51
C ARG A 110 -1.86 4.23 4.70
N PHE A 111 -1.84 5.27 3.88
CA PHE A 111 -0.72 5.59 3.02
C PHE A 111 0.56 5.88 3.80
N GLN A 112 1.67 5.34 3.31
CA GLN A 112 2.99 5.48 3.92
C GLN A 112 3.87 6.38 3.06
N LYS A 113 4.32 7.49 3.64
CA LYS A 113 5.19 8.48 2.98
C LYS A 113 6.67 8.16 3.22
N GLY A 114 7.52 8.47 2.25
CA GLY A 114 8.98 8.44 2.41
C GLY A 114 9.62 7.07 2.20
N TYR A 115 8.82 6.04 1.92
CA TYR A 115 9.31 4.76 1.42
C TYR A 115 9.83 4.90 0.01
N THR A 116 10.88 4.14 -0.33
CA THR A 116 11.47 4.16 -1.66
C THR A 116 11.25 2.83 -2.36
N VAL A 117 10.77 2.89 -3.60
CA VAL A 117 10.66 1.77 -4.52
C VAL A 117 11.78 1.90 -5.54
N ARG A 118 12.51 0.82 -5.77
CA ARG A 118 13.63 0.77 -6.70
C ARG A 118 13.50 -0.43 -7.63
N LEU A 119 13.71 -0.22 -8.91
CA LEU A 119 13.79 -1.29 -9.90
C LEU A 119 15.24 -1.78 -9.99
N VAL A 120 15.43 -3.09 -9.86
CA VAL A 120 16.73 -3.75 -9.92
C VAL A 120 16.70 -4.83 -10.98
N ASP A 121 17.64 -4.75 -11.92
CA ASP A 121 17.88 -5.78 -12.93
C ASP A 121 18.86 -6.82 -12.38
N ASP A 122 18.45 -8.09 -12.36
CA ASP A 122 19.26 -9.19 -11.84
C ASP A 122 20.58 -9.37 -12.64
N GLY A 123 20.66 -8.84 -13.86
CA GLY A 123 21.85 -8.88 -14.72
C GLY A 123 22.81 -7.70 -14.60
N ASP A 124 22.47 -6.61 -13.90
CA ASP A 124 23.27 -5.37 -13.87
C ASP A 124 24.05 -5.23 -12.56
N ALA A 125 25.14 -5.99 -12.42
CA ALA A 125 26.03 -5.98 -11.24
C ALA A 125 26.71 -4.61 -10.99
N ASP A 126 26.68 -3.70 -11.97
CA ASP A 126 27.34 -2.40 -11.91
C ASP A 126 26.45 -1.28 -11.32
N GLY A 127 25.16 -1.54 -11.04
CA GLY A 127 24.25 -0.59 -10.38
C GLY A 127 24.01 0.72 -11.15
N LYS A 128 24.28 0.75 -12.47
CA LYS A 128 24.32 2.00 -13.26
C LYS A 128 22.96 2.47 -13.77
N SER A 129 21.89 1.70 -13.58
CA SER A 129 20.55 2.05 -14.04
C SER A 129 19.49 1.87 -12.96
N GLU A 130 19.74 2.41 -11.76
CA GLU A 130 18.72 2.42 -10.69
C GLU A 130 17.62 3.44 -11.01
N LEU A 131 16.48 2.94 -11.49
CA LEU A 131 15.23 3.70 -11.50
C LEU A 131 14.58 3.57 -10.12
N SER A 132 14.31 4.68 -9.47
CA SER A 132 13.66 4.69 -8.16
C SER A 132 12.70 5.85 -8.00
N ALA A 133 11.73 5.69 -7.10
CA ALA A 133 10.82 6.73 -6.67
C ALA A 133 10.56 6.61 -5.17
N THR A 134 10.35 7.76 -4.54
CA THR A 134 9.95 7.83 -3.14
C THR A 134 8.47 8.18 -3.07
N THR A 135 7.74 7.44 -2.24
CA THR A 135 6.33 7.66 -1.96
C THR A 135 6.01 9.08 -1.45
N GLU A 136 4.99 9.68 -2.04
CA GLU A 136 4.46 10.99 -1.67
C GLU A 136 3.60 10.91 -0.38
N ALA A 137 2.94 12.02 -0.01
CA ALA A 137 2.12 12.08 1.20
C ALA A 137 0.87 11.19 1.14
N ASP A 138 0.40 10.89 -0.06
CA ASP A 138 -0.67 9.94 -0.37
C ASP A 138 -0.13 8.51 -0.60
N GLY A 139 1.14 8.23 -0.28
CA GLY A 139 1.74 6.91 -0.41
C GLY A 139 1.95 6.46 -1.85
N TYR A 140 1.68 7.33 -2.82
CA TYR A 140 1.83 7.04 -4.24
C TYR A 140 3.31 7.11 -4.66
N PHE A 141 3.72 6.19 -5.52
CA PHE A 141 5.00 6.26 -6.24
C PHE A 141 4.76 6.09 -7.76
N SER A 142 5.62 6.69 -8.57
CA SER A 142 5.64 6.50 -10.03
C SER A 142 7.08 6.51 -10.54
N ILE A 143 7.42 5.52 -11.35
CA ILE A 143 8.72 5.34 -11.99
C ILE A 143 8.49 5.23 -13.49
N THR A 144 8.92 6.23 -14.25
CA THR A 144 8.86 6.18 -15.72
C THR A 144 9.76 5.09 -16.26
N LEU A 145 9.17 4.12 -16.96
CA LEU A 145 9.87 3.06 -17.66
C LEU A 145 10.32 3.62 -19.00
N LYS A 146 11.59 4.03 -19.08
CA LYS A 146 12.19 4.44 -20.35
C LYS A 146 12.38 3.21 -21.23
N VAL A 147 11.32 2.83 -21.94
CA VAL A 147 11.44 1.86 -23.02
C VAL A 147 12.36 2.50 -24.05
N LYS A 148 13.58 1.97 -24.19
CA LYS A 148 14.40 2.28 -25.36
C LYS A 148 13.68 1.69 -26.57
N THR A 149 12.71 2.42 -27.08
CA THR A 149 12.16 2.18 -28.40
C THR A 149 13.30 2.44 -29.37
N GLU A 150 14.06 1.39 -29.68
CA GLU A 150 14.72 1.34 -30.97
C GLU A 150 13.61 1.61 -31.98
N LYS A 151 13.65 2.77 -32.63
CA LYS A 151 12.70 3.20 -33.65
C LYS A 151 12.72 2.21 -34.83
N LYS A 152 12.12 1.05 -34.66
CA LYS A 152 11.59 0.27 -35.78
C LYS A 152 10.25 0.90 -36.09
N ALA A 153 10.25 1.71 -37.15
CA ALA A 153 9.02 2.23 -37.74
C ALA A 153 8.13 1.03 -38.12
N GLY A 154 7.04 0.83 -37.38
CA GLY A 154 5.98 -0.12 -37.72
C GLY A 154 5.60 -1.04 -36.57
N GLY A 155 4.47 -0.74 -35.93
CA GLY A 155 3.76 -1.62 -35.00
C GLY A 155 3.80 -1.15 -33.55
N PHE A 156 2.78 -0.39 -33.15
CA PHE A 156 2.40 -0.33 -31.73
C PHE A 156 1.89 -1.72 -31.30
N PRO A 157 2.07 -2.13 -30.03
CA PRO A 157 1.42 -3.33 -29.51
C PRO A 157 -0.11 -3.22 -29.68
N SER A 158 -0.75 -4.32 -30.10
CA SER A 158 -2.19 -4.37 -30.37
C SER A 158 -3.01 -4.21 -29.10
N ARG A 159 -4.11 -3.44 -29.19
CA ARG A 159 -5.01 -3.04 -28.09
C ARG A 159 -5.68 -4.20 -27.35
N GLU A 160 -5.61 -5.43 -27.88
CA GLU A 160 -6.04 -6.64 -27.18
C GLU A 160 -5.29 -6.83 -25.84
N ASP A 161 -4.03 -6.39 -25.77
CA ASP A 161 -3.23 -6.44 -24.55
C ASP A 161 -3.60 -5.31 -23.56
N ALA A 162 -3.83 -4.09 -24.04
CA ALA A 162 -4.19 -2.95 -23.18
C ALA A 162 -5.61 -3.05 -22.59
N SER A 163 -6.56 -3.63 -23.34
CA SER A 163 -7.92 -3.89 -22.84
C SER A 163 -7.94 -4.99 -21.78
N ALA A 164 -7.04 -5.99 -21.88
CA ALA A 164 -6.88 -7.01 -20.85
C ALA A 164 -6.29 -6.41 -19.56
N VAL A 165 -5.34 -5.47 -19.68
CA VAL A 165 -4.75 -4.75 -18.54
C VAL A 165 -5.76 -3.83 -17.83
N LEU A 166 -6.61 -3.11 -18.57
CA LEU A 166 -7.68 -2.29 -17.97
C LEU A 166 -8.78 -3.15 -17.32
N GLY A 167 -9.16 -4.26 -17.95
CA GLY A 167 -10.14 -5.20 -17.41
C GLY A 167 -9.63 -5.92 -16.15
N ALA A 168 -8.36 -6.34 -16.14
CA ALA A 168 -7.71 -6.93 -14.97
C ALA A 168 -7.51 -5.90 -13.85
N GLY A 169 -7.02 -4.69 -14.19
CA GLY A 169 -6.78 -3.62 -13.22
C GLY A 169 -8.05 -3.14 -12.54
N LEU A 170 -9.17 -2.96 -13.26
CA LEU A 170 -10.46 -2.61 -12.63
C LEU A 170 -11.05 -3.78 -11.84
N SER A 171 -10.92 -5.03 -12.30
CA SER A 171 -11.41 -6.20 -11.55
C SER A 171 -10.65 -6.40 -10.24
N GLU A 172 -9.35 -6.13 -10.25
CA GLU A 172 -8.47 -6.16 -9.08
C GLU A 172 -8.76 -4.99 -8.13
N LEU A 173 -8.99 -3.78 -8.65
CA LEU A 173 -9.31 -2.57 -7.87
C LEU A 173 -10.70 -2.61 -7.21
N PHE A 174 -11.66 -3.34 -7.80
CA PHE A 174 -13.01 -3.53 -7.24
C PHE A 174 -13.23 -4.87 -6.55
N GLY A 175 -12.21 -5.73 -6.44
CA GLY A 175 -12.31 -7.04 -5.79
C GLY A 175 -13.37 -7.96 -6.42
N ILE A 176 -13.76 -7.72 -7.67
CA ILE A 176 -14.65 -8.60 -8.41
C ILE A 176 -13.77 -9.78 -8.84
N SER A 177 -13.75 -10.83 -8.01
CA SER A 177 -12.99 -12.05 -8.27
C SER A 177 -13.56 -12.81 -9.47
N GLY A 178 -13.35 -12.29 -10.67
CA GLY A 178 -13.15 -13.10 -11.86
C GLY A 178 -11.66 -13.40 -11.90
N ALA A 179 -11.28 -14.68 -11.89
CA ALA A 179 -9.90 -15.11 -12.10
C ALA A 179 -9.43 -14.61 -13.48
N ALA A 180 -8.88 -13.39 -13.52
CA ALA A 180 -8.11 -12.92 -14.66
C ALA A 180 -6.84 -13.76 -14.66
N ALA A 181 -6.82 -14.80 -15.49
CA ALA A 181 -5.64 -15.55 -15.79
C ALA A 181 -4.58 -14.55 -16.26
N ALA A 182 -3.52 -14.38 -15.47
CA ALA A 182 -2.31 -13.73 -15.92
C ALA A 182 -1.93 -14.38 -17.25
N ALA A 183 -2.01 -13.62 -18.34
CA ALA A 183 -1.62 -14.09 -19.65
C ALA A 183 -0.16 -14.52 -19.54
N GLN A 184 0.10 -15.82 -19.60
CA GLN A 184 1.46 -16.33 -19.64
C GLN A 184 2.07 -15.83 -20.96
N PRO A 185 3.17 -15.05 -20.91
CA PRO A 185 3.81 -14.60 -22.13
C PRO A 185 4.29 -15.84 -22.91
N SER A 186 3.84 -15.96 -24.16
CA SER A 186 4.27 -17.02 -25.06
C SER A 186 5.78 -16.92 -25.29
N SER A 187 6.50 -17.91 -24.78
CA SER A 187 7.95 -18.01 -24.78
C SER A 187 8.52 -18.08 -26.20
N SER A 188 9.17 -17.01 -26.64
CA SER A 188 10.15 -17.05 -27.73
C SER A 188 11.50 -16.55 -27.21
N ASP A 189 12.32 -17.49 -26.73
CA ASP A 189 13.80 -17.58 -26.66
C ASP A 189 14.71 -16.34 -26.44
N ARG A 190 14.17 -15.17 -26.07
CA ARG A 190 14.96 -14.08 -25.51
C ARG A 190 15.12 -14.35 -24.02
N LYS A 191 16.37 -14.38 -23.54
CA LYS A 191 16.68 -14.19 -22.12
C LYS A 191 16.21 -12.78 -21.75
N SER A 192 14.93 -12.64 -21.41
CA SER A 192 14.34 -11.41 -20.91
C SER A 192 15.07 -11.05 -19.62
N ARG A 193 15.59 -9.82 -19.53
CA ARG A 193 16.19 -9.32 -18.30
C ARG A 193 15.06 -9.22 -17.27
N GLU A 194 15.17 -9.98 -16.20
CA GLU A 194 14.19 -9.95 -15.12
C GLU A 194 14.48 -8.75 -14.23
N VAL A 195 13.51 -7.85 -14.13
CA VAL A 195 13.60 -6.65 -13.31
C VAL A 195 12.64 -6.81 -12.14
N TYR A 196 13.12 -6.58 -10.92
CA TYR A 196 12.36 -6.74 -9.70
C TYR A 196 12.21 -5.39 -8.99
N ALA A 197 11.09 -5.20 -8.29
CA ALA A 197 10.95 -4.06 -7.39
C ALA A 197 11.49 -4.40 -6.00
N GLU A 198 12.38 -3.56 -5.48
CA GLU A 198 12.83 -3.57 -4.11
C GLU A 198 12.22 -2.40 -3.34
N LEU A 199 11.83 -2.63 -2.10
CA LEU A 199 11.25 -1.61 -1.23
C LEU A 199 12.18 -1.34 -0.05
N PHE A 200 12.36 -0.05 0.20
CA PHE A 200 13.18 0.51 1.25
C PHE A 200 12.32 1.34 2.19
N ASP A 201 12.57 1.20 3.47
CA ASP A 201 11.94 2.04 4.48
C ASP A 201 12.53 3.47 4.44
N PRO A 202 11.95 4.44 5.16
CA PRO A 202 12.48 5.80 5.21
C PRO A 202 13.90 5.92 5.78
N SER A 203 14.45 4.87 6.41
CA SER A 203 15.83 4.82 6.89
C SER A 203 16.81 4.34 5.82
N GLY A 204 16.32 3.87 4.67
CA GLY A 204 17.10 3.30 3.59
C GLY A 204 17.39 1.80 3.78
N GLN A 205 16.72 1.12 4.71
CA GLN A 205 16.83 -0.33 4.87
C GLN A 205 15.87 -1.04 3.92
N ARG A 206 16.40 -1.97 3.11
CA ARG A 206 15.58 -2.87 2.29
C ARG A 206 14.78 -3.81 3.20
N PHE A 207 13.47 -3.86 3.03
CA PHE A 207 12.60 -4.76 3.82
C PHE A 207 11.77 -5.71 2.96
N HIS A 208 11.61 -5.44 1.66
CA HIS A 208 10.85 -6.29 0.76
C HIS A 208 11.43 -6.28 -0.66
N GLN A 209 11.24 -7.38 -1.38
CA GLN A 209 11.51 -7.53 -2.80
C GLN A 209 10.27 -8.21 -3.40
N ASP A 210 9.67 -7.58 -4.41
CA ASP A 210 8.53 -8.13 -5.14
C ASP A 210 8.99 -9.44 -5.83
N PRO A 211 8.35 -10.59 -5.54
CA PRO A 211 8.73 -11.85 -6.16
C PRO A 211 8.33 -11.94 -7.65
N VAL A 212 7.47 -11.02 -8.13
CA VAL A 212 7.00 -11.02 -9.51
C VAL A 212 7.87 -10.05 -10.33
N PRO A 213 8.56 -10.54 -11.38
CA PRO A 213 9.32 -9.65 -12.25
C PRO A 213 8.40 -8.69 -13.00
N ILE A 214 8.92 -7.50 -13.28
CA ILE A 214 8.26 -6.42 -13.99
C ILE A 214 8.67 -6.50 -15.45
N ASP A 215 7.69 -6.65 -16.33
CA ASP A 215 7.90 -6.56 -17.76
C ASP A 215 8.02 -5.09 -18.17
N LEU A 216 9.26 -4.65 -18.46
CA LEU A 216 9.54 -3.28 -18.88
C LEU A 216 9.02 -2.97 -20.29
N GLU A 217 8.73 -3.99 -21.12
CA GLU A 217 8.22 -3.82 -22.48
C GLU A 217 6.69 -3.93 -22.54
N GLY A 218 6.07 -4.50 -21.51
CA GLY A 218 4.62 -4.74 -21.40
C GLY A 218 3.75 -3.50 -21.11
N GLY A 219 4.34 -2.31 -21.06
CA GLY A 219 3.63 -1.05 -20.80
C GLY A 219 3.61 -0.66 -19.32
N SER A 220 2.59 0.08 -18.90
CA SER A 220 2.45 0.54 -17.53
C SER A 220 2.05 -0.61 -16.59
N VAL A 221 2.69 -0.66 -15.41
CA VAL A 221 2.50 -1.73 -14.42
C VAL A 221 2.07 -1.11 -13.09
N TYR A 222 0.96 -1.61 -12.55
CA TYR A 222 0.43 -1.21 -11.24
C TYR A 222 0.77 -2.24 -10.15
N ARG A 223 1.10 -1.74 -8.95
CA ARG A 223 1.28 -2.56 -7.74
C ARG A 223 0.72 -1.89 -6.49
N GLU A 224 0.15 -2.67 -5.59
CA GLU A 224 -0.10 -2.26 -4.20
C GLU A 224 0.81 -3.04 -3.26
N TYR A 225 1.51 -2.33 -2.39
CA TYR A 225 2.30 -2.93 -1.34
C TYR A 225 1.66 -2.61 0.01
N VAL A 226 1.31 -3.67 0.74
CA VAL A 226 0.90 -3.57 2.14
C VAL A 226 2.13 -3.86 2.99
N VAL A 227 2.64 -2.83 3.64
CA VAL A 227 3.70 -2.97 4.63
C VAL A 227 3.03 -3.24 5.96
N ASN A 228 3.33 -4.37 6.58
CA ASN A 228 3.08 -4.47 8.01
C ASN A 228 3.84 -3.31 8.65
N GLY A 229 3.16 -2.46 9.43
CA GLY A 229 3.70 -1.19 9.94
C GLY A 229 5.03 -1.31 10.69
N ASP A 230 5.48 -2.54 10.94
CA ASP A 230 6.82 -2.94 11.37
C ASP A 230 7.95 -2.39 10.48
N ALA A 231 7.71 -2.18 9.17
CA ALA A 231 8.73 -1.68 8.24
C ALA A 231 9.06 -0.18 8.42
N ALA A 232 8.17 0.64 8.97
CA ALA A 232 8.49 2.01 9.39
C ALA A 232 8.79 2.01 10.89
N GLY A 233 9.72 1.16 11.33
CA GLY A 233 10.14 1.09 12.73
C GLY A 233 8.95 1.14 13.68
N SER A 234 7.99 0.21 13.54
CA SER A 234 6.89 0.15 14.48
C SER A 234 7.49 0.08 15.88
N SER A 235 7.25 1.14 16.65
CA SER A 235 7.53 1.13 18.08
C SER A 235 6.75 0.00 18.79
N SER A 236 5.79 -0.65 18.12
CA SER A 236 4.98 -1.74 18.66
C SER A 236 5.74 -3.07 18.79
N GLN A 237 6.86 -3.29 18.10
CA GLN A 237 7.72 -4.47 18.33
C GLN A 237 9.05 -4.17 19.02
N ARG A 238 9.25 -2.91 19.46
CA ARG A 238 10.49 -2.53 20.14
C ARG A 238 10.67 -3.28 21.46
N TYR A 239 9.57 -3.50 22.20
CA TYR A 239 9.63 -4.16 23.49
C TYR A 239 8.99 -5.54 23.44
N ALA A 240 9.81 -6.57 23.62
CA ALA A 240 9.38 -7.96 23.61
C ALA A 240 9.60 -8.59 24.99
N GLY A 241 8.51 -9.03 25.61
CA GLY A 241 8.49 -9.69 26.90
C GLY A 241 8.59 -11.21 26.75
N ASN A 242 9.49 -11.82 27.51
CA ASN A 242 9.54 -13.27 27.67
C ASN A 242 8.52 -13.69 28.74
N PRO A 243 7.46 -14.44 28.42
CA PRO A 243 6.45 -14.82 29.40
C PRO A 243 6.98 -15.77 30.48
N GLU A 244 8.03 -16.55 30.19
CA GLU A 244 8.63 -17.51 31.13
C GLU A 244 9.47 -16.81 32.19
N THR A 245 10.34 -15.88 31.78
CA THR A 245 11.23 -15.17 32.71
C THR A 245 10.64 -13.87 33.24
N ARG A 246 9.54 -13.40 32.64
CA ARG A 246 8.95 -12.07 32.84
C ARG A 246 9.93 -10.93 32.59
N GLU A 247 10.97 -11.14 31.76
CA GLU A 247 11.87 -10.07 31.35
C GLU A 247 11.38 -9.38 30.07
N LEU A 248 11.45 -8.05 30.06
CA LEU A 248 11.25 -7.21 28.89
C LEU A 248 12.60 -6.92 28.23
N HIS A 249 12.67 -7.12 26.92
CA HIS A 249 13.84 -6.83 26.09
C HIS A 249 13.55 -5.65 25.15
N ASP A 250 14.55 -4.78 24.93
CA ASP A 250 14.54 -3.78 23.85
C ASP A 250 15.18 -4.45 22.63
N THR A 251 14.38 -4.78 21.61
CA THR A 251 14.81 -5.52 20.41
C THR A 251 15.86 -4.76 19.61
N GLN A 252 15.96 -3.43 19.80
CA GLN A 252 16.96 -2.57 19.19
C GLN A 252 18.27 -2.48 20.01
N LYS A 253 18.30 -3.00 21.24
CA LYS A 253 19.47 -2.98 22.15
C LYS A 253 19.83 -4.37 22.66
N LEU A 254 19.58 -5.39 21.85
CA LEU A 254 19.93 -6.76 22.21
C LEU A 254 21.44 -6.92 22.28
N THR A 255 21.88 -7.62 23.32
CA THR A 255 23.27 -8.07 23.44
C THR A 255 23.27 -9.58 23.57
N LYS A 256 24.42 -10.23 23.30
CA LYS A 256 24.57 -11.68 23.50
C LYS A 256 24.23 -12.13 24.92
N ARG A 257 24.35 -11.25 25.92
CA ARG A 257 24.02 -11.53 27.32
C ARG A 257 22.53 -11.51 27.63
N CYS A 258 21.69 -11.02 26.71
CA CYS A 258 20.24 -11.01 26.89
C CYS A 258 19.61 -12.39 26.69
N ASN A 259 20.32 -13.35 26.08
CA ASN A 259 19.78 -14.66 25.65
C ASN A 259 18.46 -14.56 24.85
N PHE A 260 18.24 -13.45 24.15
CA PHE A 260 16.98 -13.22 23.44
C PHE A 260 16.74 -14.22 22.30
N SER A 261 17.81 -14.64 21.63
CA SER A 261 17.75 -15.62 20.53
C SER A 261 17.37 -17.04 20.96
N THR A 262 17.34 -17.33 22.26
CA THR A 262 16.90 -18.65 22.77
C THR A 262 15.42 -18.67 23.13
N ILE A 263 14.74 -17.53 23.05
CA ILE A 263 13.31 -17.42 23.35
C ILE A 263 12.53 -17.84 22.10
N ASN A 264 11.49 -18.66 22.28
CA ASN A 264 10.60 -19.03 21.18
C ASN A 264 9.87 -17.77 20.67
N PRO A 265 10.00 -17.38 19.39
CA PRO A 265 9.33 -16.19 18.87
C PRO A 265 7.80 -16.24 19.02
N ASP A 266 7.20 -17.42 18.93
CA ASP A 266 5.74 -17.60 19.03
C ASP A 266 5.20 -17.37 20.46
N THR A 267 6.07 -17.32 21.47
CA THR A 267 5.68 -17.08 22.86
C THR A 267 5.94 -15.66 23.32
N LEU A 268 6.54 -14.80 22.48
CA LEU A 268 6.84 -13.43 22.87
C LEU A 268 5.56 -12.60 23.05
N VAL A 269 5.56 -11.75 24.07
CA VAL A 269 4.49 -10.76 24.31
C VAL A 269 5.02 -9.38 23.98
N HIS A 270 4.43 -8.72 22.99
CA HIS A 270 4.89 -7.40 22.54
C HIS A 270 4.22 -6.27 23.33
N PHE A 271 4.97 -5.18 23.54
CA PHE A 271 4.53 -3.99 24.24
C PHE A 271 4.94 -2.73 23.48
N ASP A 272 4.04 -1.75 23.43
CA ASP A 272 4.35 -0.43 22.83
C ASP A 272 5.30 0.41 23.71
N THR A 273 5.26 0.22 25.03
CA THR A 273 6.06 1.00 26.00
C THR A 273 6.57 0.15 27.15
N THR A 274 7.72 0.54 27.72
CA THR A 274 8.25 -0.07 28.95
C THR A 274 7.31 0.08 30.14
N ALA A 275 6.57 1.20 30.23
CA ALA A 275 5.60 1.44 31.29
C ALA A 275 4.43 0.45 31.21
N GLY A 276 3.94 0.15 30.00
CA GLY A 276 2.90 -0.86 29.76
C GLY A 276 3.35 -2.26 30.18
N ALA A 277 4.57 -2.65 29.81
CA ALA A 277 5.16 -3.93 30.20
C ALA A 277 5.32 -4.06 31.73
N GLN A 278 5.81 -3.02 32.40
CA GLN A 278 5.94 -3.00 33.86
C GLN A 278 4.59 -3.10 34.56
N LYS A 279 3.56 -2.41 34.05
CA LYS A 279 2.18 -2.54 34.54
C LYS A 279 1.63 -3.95 34.36
N ALA A 280 2.06 -4.66 33.31
CA ALA A 280 1.74 -6.07 33.05
C ALA A 280 2.62 -7.06 33.85
N GLY A 281 3.52 -6.57 34.72
CA GLY A 281 4.34 -7.39 35.62
C GLY A 281 5.66 -7.87 35.03
N TYR A 282 6.14 -7.26 33.93
CA TYR A 282 7.45 -7.57 33.37
C TYR A 282 8.55 -6.68 33.98
N ASP A 283 9.72 -7.25 34.20
CA ASP A 283 10.91 -6.55 34.68
C ASP A 283 11.84 -6.21 33.51
N LEU A 284 12.51 -5.05 33.57
CA LEU A 284 13.39 -4.63 32.49
C LEU A 284 14.68 -5.47 32.48
N CYS A 285 15.03 -6.07 31.34
CA CYS A 285 16.28 -6.81 31.20
C CYS A 285 17.49 -5.92 31.50
N ALA A 286 18.34 -6.34 32.44
CA ALA A 286 19.51 -5.58 32.89
C ALA A 286 20.52 -5.28 31.77
N HIS A 287 20.53 -6.08 30.72
CA HIS A 287 21.43 -5.95 29.58
C HIS A 287 20.91 -5.00 28.50
N CYS A 288 19.59 -4.96 28.27
CA CYS A 288 18.96 -4.00 27.35
C CYS A 288 18.85 -2.59 27.96
N PHE A 289 18.52 -2.51 29.26
CA PHE A 289 18.14 -1.26 29.93
C PHE A 289 19.14 -0.76 30.97
N GLY A 290 20.17 -1.56 31.28
CA GLY A 290 21.15 -1.28 32.32
C GLY A 290 20.71 -1.74 33.72
N LYS A 291 21.69 -2.16 34.54
CA LYS A 291 21.46 -2.71 35.89
C LYS A 291 20.70 -1.80 36.84
N ALA A 292 20.82 -0.48 36.68
CA ALA A 292 20.15 0.50 37.53
C ALA A 292 18.63 0.51 37.34
N LYS A 293 18.13 0.07 36.18
CA LYS A 293 16.70 0.07 35.83
C LYS A 293 16.05 -1.30 35.95
N SER A 294 16.85 -2.37 35.97
CA SER A 294 16.36 -3.74 36.19
C SER A 294 16.10 -3.98 37.68
N LYS A 295 14.99 -4.65 38.01
CA LYS A 295 14.83 -5.16 39.38
C LYS A 295 15.85 -6.27 39.64
N PRO A 296 16.43 -6.34 40.85
CA PRO A 296 17.22 -7.49 41.24
C PRO A 296 16.33 -8.74 41.20
N LYS A 297 16.79 -9.79 40.51
CA LYS A 297 16.10 -11.09 40.50
C LYS A 297 15.96 -11.56 41.95
N ARG A 298 14.73 -11.78 42.39
CA ARG A 298 14.44 -12.43 43.67
C ARG A 298 14.67 -13.93 43.58
#